data_AF-A0AAN6QZX2-F1
#
_entry.id   AF-A0AAN6QZX2-F1
#
_cell.length_a   1.000
_cell.length_b   1.000
_cell.length_c   1.000
_cell.angle_alpha   90.00
_cell.angle_beta   90.00
_cell.angle_gamma   90.00
#
_symmetry.space_group_name_H-M   'P 1'
#
loop_
_entity.id
_entity.type
_entity.pdbx_description
1 polymer ?
#
loop_
_entity_poly.entity_id
_entity_poly.type
_entity_poly.pdbx_seq_one_letter_code
_entity_poly.pdbx_strand_id
1 'polypeptide(L)'
;MKSTLSIIAVLASAASSLAQNITIPATNGSLPKAGANGCAPGYYPGTDTVIFTVPYTYQQVLLIIGNYTNLTWSGSPDNSVTTNNSQALVANNWTPGSARFYDIAGAHVIETITTYSKPANGPYVEIHTVAPLSIPSVNVSFYSDFDGQVWKPICNGAATWSNFTINFCATNATTAASVLHQLHTTDAMTVGTFLGGKNFTSCGVLAGGNGTVTPSAFGGANGTAASGPSATASPIAYTGDAVGRHGLIA
;
A
#
# COMPACT_ATOMS: atom_id res chain seq x y z
N MET A 1 -1.91 27.32 30.83
CA MET A 1 -1.26 27.19 29.51
C MET A 1 -1.65 25.84 28.94
N LYS A 2 -2.54 25.81 27.93
CA LYS A 2 -3.04 24.58 27.31
C LYS A 2 -2.08 24.21 26.17
N SER A 3 -1.38 23.10 26.30
CA SER A 3 -0.51 22.54 25.26
C SER A 3 -1.37 21.89 24.18
N THR A 4 -1.52 22.60 23.06
CA THR A 4 -2.09 22.06 21.82
C THR A 4 -1.06 21.12 21.19
N LEU A 5 -1.01 19.88 21.68
CA LEU A 5 -0.32 18.79 21.00
C LEU A 5 -1.08 18.47 19.72
N SER A 6 -0.58 18.98 18.59
CA SER A 6 -1.12 18.71 17.26
C SER A 6 -1.22 17.20 17.02
N ILE A 7 -2.39 16.76 16.59
CA ILE A 7 -2.71 15.39 16.12
C ILE A 7 -1.69 14.88 15.08
N ILE A 8 -0.98 15.79 14.40
CA ILE A 8 0.11 15.53 13.45
C ILE A 8 1.30 14.79 14.12
N ALA A 9 1.59 15.03 15.41
CA ALA A 9 2.68 14.35 16.13
C ALA A 9 2.34 12.91 16.54
N VAL A 10 1.05 12.55 16.59
CA VAL A 10 0.57 11.22 16.96
C VAL A 10 0.59 10.25 15.76
N LEU A 11 0.52 10.76 14.53
CA LEU A 11 0.58 9.94 13.31
C LEU A 11 2.01 9.59 12.87
N ALA A 12 3.00 10.48 13.10
CA ALA A 12 4.41 10.21 12.78
C ALA A 12 5.09 9.22 13.76
N SER A 13 4.53 9.06 14.96
CA SER A 13 5.07 8.17 16.01
C SER A 13 4.58 6.72 15.91
N ALA A 14 3.48 6.46 15.19
CA ALA A 14 2.96 5.10 14.98
C ALA A 14 3.67 4.33 13.85
N ALA A 15 4.28 5.04 12.88
CA ALA A 15 5.11 4.42 11.83
C ALA A 15 6.53 4.06 12.32
N SER A 16 6.98 4.69 13.42
CA SER A 16 8.33 4.51 13.96
C SER A 16 8.44 3.43 15.06
N SER A 17 7.32 2.84 15.51
CA SER A 17 7.32 1.82 16.57
C SER A 17 7.15 0.37 16.08
N LEU A 18 7.00 0.13 14.77
CA LEU A 18 7.05 -1.22 14.19
C LEU A 18 8.41 -1.57 13.56
N ALA A 19 9.36 -0.63 13.54
CA ALA A 19 10.62 -0.76 12.81
C ALA A 19 11.83 -1.25 13.64
N GLN A 20 11.60 -1.88 14.79
CA GLN A 20 12.69 -2.46 15.58
C GLN A 20 12.47 -3.95 15.76
N ASN A 21 13.36 -4.74 15.15
CA ASN A 21 13.44 -6.20 15.12
C ASN A 21 12.51 -6.86 14.11
N ILE A 22 12.85 -6.72 12.84
CA ILE A 22 12.45 -7.66 11.81
C ILE A 22 13.67 -8.53 11.43
N THR A 23 13.52 -9.86 11.33
CA THR A 23 14.56 -10.81 10.94
C THR A 23 13.97 -11.75 9.90
N ILE A 24 14.58 -11.84 8.73
CA ILE A 24 14.01 -12.60 7.62
C ILE A 24 14.84 -13.82 7.30
N PRO A 25 14.20 -15.01 7.27
CA PRO A 25 14.83 -16.14 6.63
C PRO A 25 14.85 -15.89 5.12
N ALA A 26 16.06 -15.74 4.55
CA ALA A 26 16.24 -15.68 3.11
C ALA A 26 15.66 -16.95 2.47
N THR A 27 14.51 -16.83 1.83
CA THR A 27 14.12 -17.77 0.79
C THR A 27 14.57 -17.17 -0.54
N ASN A 28 14.94 -18.00 -1.51
CA ASN A 28 15.34 -17.54 -2.84
C ASN A 28 14.11 -17.06 -3.66
N GLY A 29 13.14 -16.39 -3.03
CA GLY A 29 11.85 -15.99 -3.60
C GLY A 29 10.78 -17.08 -3.67
N SER A 30 11.06 -18.31 -3.22
CA SER A 30 10.11 -19.43 -3.33
C SER A 30 9.17 -19.53 -2.12
N LEU A 31 7.87 -19.73 -2.38
CA LEU A 31 6.89 -20.01 -1.33
C LEU A 31 7.11 -21.38 -0.68
N PRO A 32 6.86 -21.53 0.64
CA PRO A 32 6.87 -22.81 1.32
C PRO A 32 5.87 -23.81 0.73
N LYS A 33 6.20 -25.10 0.81
CA LYS A 33 5.27 -26.15 0.36
C LYS A 33 4.01 -26.17 1.24
N ALA A 34 2.85 -26.01 0.62
CA ALA A 34 1.57 -26.08 1.29
C ALA A 34 1.29 -27.48 1.89
N GLY A 35 0.66 -27.49 3.06
CA GLY A 35 0.11 -28.65 3.75
C GLY A 35 -1.42 -28.73 3.62
N ALA A 36 -2.05 -29.45 4.53
CA ALA A 36 -3.48 -29.79 4.45
C ALA A 36 -4.44 -28.59 4.53
N ASN A 37 -4.03 -27.50 5.21
CA ASN A 37 -4.84 -26.28 5.34
C ASN A 37 -4.54 -25.24 4.24
N GLY A 38 -3.81 -25.60 3.19
CA GLY A 38 -3.34 -24.67 2.15
C GLY A 38 -2.08 -23.87 2.54
N CYS A 39 -1.66 -23.93 3.80
CA CYS A 39 -0.45 -23.30 4.31
C CYS A 39 0.61 -24.34 4.68
N ALA A 40 1.88 -23.94 4.73
CA ALA A 40 2.95 -24.79 5.23
C ALA A 40 2.72 -25.16 6.70
N PRO A 41 3.22 -26.31 7.17
CA PRO A 41 3.08 -26.72 8.56
C PRO A 41 3.50 -25.61 9.54
N GLY A 42 2.63 -25.32 10.52
CA GLY A 42 2.84 -24.24 11.49
C GLY A 42 2.33 -22.86 11.06
N TYR A 43 1.81 -22.72 9.85
CA TYR A 43 1.17 -21.50 9.33
C TYR A 43 -0.34 -21.72 9.15
N TYR A 44 -1.09 -20.64 9.29
CA TYR A 44 -2.55 -20.60 9.19
C TYR A 44 -2.97 -19.54 8.17
N PRO A 45 -4.01 -19.81 7.38
CA PRO A 45 -4.47 -18.86 6.36
C PRO A 45 -5.09 -17.62 7.01
N GLY A 46 -4.89 -16.48 6.37
CA GLY A 46 -5.46 -15.19 6.73
C GLY A 46 -5.67 -14.32 5.51
N THR A 47 -6.43 -13.25 5.69
CA THR A 47 -6.68 -12.25 4.65
C THR A 47 -6.79 -10.87 5.29
N ASP A 48 -6.38 -9.85 4.56
CA ASP A 48 -6.63 -8.46 4.91
C ASP A 48 -7.01 -7.68 3.64
N THR A 49 -7.82 -6.63 3.82
CA THR A 49 -8.19 -5.72 2.74
C THR A 49 -8.28 -4.29 3.26
N VAL A 50 -7.55 -3.41 2.60
CA VAL A 50 -7.61 -1.96 2.82
C VAL A 50 -8.16 -1.30 1.57
N ILE A 51 -9.25 -0.56 1.72
CA ILE A 51 -9.82 0.29 0.69
C ILE A 51 -9.61 1.74 1.11
N PHE A 52 -9.01 2.53 0.22
CA PHE A 52 -8.74 3.93 0.48
C PHE A 52 -9.08 4.77 -0.76
N THR A 53 -9.32 6.07 -0.57
CA THR A 53 -9.53 6.99 -1.69
C THR A 53 -8.74 8.24 -1.45
N VAL A 54 -7.95 8.60 -2.46
CA VAL A 54 -7.20 9.85 -2.48
C VAL A 54 -7.87 10.83 -3.45
N PRO A 55 -8.01 12.12 -3.09
CA PRO A 55 -8.67 13.13 -3.92
C PRO A 55 -7.70 13.68 -5.00
N TYR A 56 -7.07 12.77 -5.73
CA TYR A 56 -6.12 13.06 -6.80
C TYR A 56 -6.40 12.19 -8.01
N THR A 57 -6.07 12.69 -9.19
CA THR A 57 -6.33 11.97 -10.44
C THR A 57 -5.50 10.70 -10.53
N TYR A 58 -5.97 9.74 -11.31
CA TYR A 58 -5.25 8.49 -11.54
C TYR A 58 -3.84 8.72 -12.09
N GLN A 59 -3.67 9.70 -12.96
CA GLN A 59 -2.36 10.05 -13.51
C GLN A 59 -1.42 10.62 -12.45
N GLN A 60 -1.92 11.44 -11.51
CA GLN A 60 -1.11 11.94 -10.40
C GLN A 60 -0.66 10.81 -9.49
N VAL A 61 -1.56 9.88 -9.16
CA VAL A 61 -1.23 8.69 -8.35
C VAL A 61 -0.21 7.79 -9.04
N LEU A 62 -0.38 7.53 -10.34
CA LEU A 62 0.53 6.70 -11.13
C LEU A 62 1.98 7.21 -11.17
N LEU A 63 2.21 8.53 -10.98
CA LEU A 63 3.57 9.08 -10.89
C LEU A 63 4.32 8.58 -9.64
N ILE A 64 3.60 8.16 -8.61
CA ILE A 64 4.16 7.64 -7.36
C ILE A 64 4.23 6.12 -7.42
N ILE A 65 3.09 5.46 -7.59
CA ILE A 65 3.01 3.98 -7.45
C ILE A 65 3.48 3.24 -8.70
N GLY A 66 3.51 3.90 -9.85
CA GLY A 66 3.80 3.26 -11.13
C GLY A 66 5.29 3.00 -11.37
N ASN A 67 6.15 3.26 -10.40
CA ASN A 67 7.57 2.95 -10.46
C ASN A 67 7.87 1.77 -9.53
N TYR A 68 8.01 0.58 -10.12
CA TYR A 68 8.19 -0.67 -9.39
C TYR A 68 9.44 -0.74 -8.50
N THR A 69 10.45 0.09 -8.76
CA THR A 69 11.68 0.16 -7.95
C THR A 69 11.77 1.40 -7.07
N ASN A 70 10.80 2.31 -7.14
CA ASN A 70 10.68 3.40 -6.18
C ASN A 70 9.52 3.09 -5.23
N LEU A 71 9.86 2.48 -4.10
CA LEU A 71 8.91 2.10 -3.05
C LEU A 71 9.01 2.99 -1.81
N THR A 72 9.47 4.22 -1.99
CA THR A 72 9.59 5.21 -0.88
C THR A 72 8.23 5.53 -0.26
N TRP A 73 7.16 5.48 -1.07
CA TRP A 73 5.78 5.61 -0.61
C TRP A 73 5.29 4.41 0.23
N SER A 74 5.97 3.27 0.14
CA SER A 74 5.76 2.07 0.95
C SER A 74 6.85 1.91 2.02
N GLY A 75 7.65 2.96 2.28
CA GLY A 75 8.64 2.98 3.38
C GLY A 75 10.00 2.35 3.07
N SER A 76 10.25 1.89 1.84
CA SER A 76 11.60 1.48 1.42
C SER A 76 12.52 2.70 1.31
N PRO A 77 13.81 2.61 1.70
CA PRO A 77 14.76 3.68 1.46
C PRO A 77 14.91 4.06 -0.02
N ASP A 78 15.29 5.30 -0.29
CA ASP A 78 15.59 5.76 -1.65
C ASP A 78 16.70 4.90 -2.28
N ASN A 79 16.47 4.47 -3.54
CA ASN A 79 17.43 3.71 -4.34
C ASN A 79 17.88 2.36 -3.70
N SER A 80 17.10 1.78 -2.79
CA SER A 80 17.44 0.48 -2.17
C SER A 80 16.84 -0.74 -2.88
N VAL A 81 15.80 -0.56 -3.70
CA VAL A 81 15.12 -1.67 -4.37
C VAL A 81 16.01 -2.21 -5.49
N THR A 82 16.25 -3.52 -5.47
CA THR A 82 16.91 -4.26 -6.55
C THR A 82 15.93 -5.19 -7.24
N THR A 83 16.28 -5.74 -8.41
CA THR A 83 15.40 -6.61 -9.19
C THR A 83 16.17 -7.69 -9.95
N ASN A 84 15.51 -8.81 -10.25
CA ASN A 84 16.01 -9.86 -11.13
C ASN A 84 15.82 -9.52 -12.62
N ASN A 85 15.11 -8.42 -12.94
CA ASN A 85 14.81 -7.97 -14.29
C ASN A 85 15.38 -6.56 -14.52
N SER A 86 16.71 -6.46 -14.61
CA SER A 86 17.41 -5.19 -14.80
C SER A 86 17.08 -4.50 -16.13
N GLN A 87 16.59 -5.23 -17.13
CA GLN A 87 16.14 -4.66 -18.40
C GLN A 87 14.83 -3.89 -18.23
N ALA A 88 13.89 -4.41 -17.44
CA ALA A 88 12.63 -3.73 -17.11
C ALA A 88 12.85 -2.43 -16.34
N LEU A 89 13.91 -2.32 -15.54
CA LEU A 89 14.27 -1.10 -14.82
C LEU A 89 14.50 0.09 -15.78
N VAL A 90 15.24 -0.13 -16.86
CA VAL A 90 15.57 0.93 -17.83
C VAL A 90 14.34 1.36 -18.63
N ALA A 91 13.47 0.42 -18.97
CA ALA A 91 12.28 0.66 -19.81
C ALA A 91 11.01 0.96 -19.00
N ASN A 92 11.04 0.84 -17.66
CA ASN A 92 9.88 0.79 -16.77
C ASN A 92 8.77 -0.17 -17.27
N ASN A 93 9.17 -1.34 -17.76
CA ASN A 93 8.29 -2.32 -18.39
C ASN A 93 8.33 -3.65 -17.64
N TRP A 94 7.49 -3.76 -16.62
CA TRP A 94 7.44 -4.92 -15.71
C TRP A 94 6.48 -5.98 -16.23
N THR A 95 6.84 -7.25 -16.03
CA THR A 95 6.07 -8.41 -16.47
C THR A 95 6.00 -9.45 -15.36
N PRO A 96 4.99 -10.35 -15.39
CA PRO A 96 4.97 -11.52 -14.51
C PRO A 96 6.29 -12.28 -14.51
N GLY A 97 6.75 -12.66 -13.31
CA GLY A 97 8.07 -13.25 -13.04
C GLY A 97 9.16 -12.24 -12.66
N SER A 98 8.92 -10.93 -12.84
CA SER A 98 9.81 -9.90 -12.33
C SER A 98 9.70 -9.83 -10.81
N ALA A 99 10.84 -9.94 -10.13
CA ALA A 99 10.95 -9.86 -8.68
C ALA A 99 11.62 -8.55 -8.27
N ARG A 100 11.19 -7.99 -7.14
CA ARG A 100 11.86 -6.90 -6.44
C ARG A 100 12.32 -7.35 -5.06
N PHE A 101 13.46 -6.84 -4.64
CA PHE A 101 14.10 -7.13 -3.36
C PHE A 101 14.41 -5.80 -2.69
N TYR A 102 13.93 -5.60 -1.47
CA TYR A 102 14.08 -4.33 -0.79
C TYR A 102 13.95 -4.51 0.72
N ASP A 103 14.49 -3.55 1.46
CA ASP A 103 14.39 -3.55 2.91
C ASP A 103 13.35 -2.51 3.36
N ILE A 104 12.40 -2.93 4.19
CA ILE A 104 11.45 -2.04 4.87
C ILE A 104 11.54 -2.31 6.36
N ALA A 105 11.80 -1.31 7.19
CA ALA A 105 11.79 -1.47 8.65
C ALA A 105 12.70 -2.62 9.17
N GLY A 106 13.86 -2.84 8.53
CA GLY A 106 14.78 -3.96 8.83
C GLY A 106 14.39 -5.29 8.16
N ALA A 107 13.34 -5.27 7.34
CA ALA A 107 12.78 -6.41 6.65
C ALA A 107 13.17 -6.48 5.17
N HIS A 108 14.07 -7.38 4.79
CA HIS A 108 14.28 -7.86 3.43
C HIS A 108 13.07 -8.56 2.77
N VAL A 109 12.21 -7.79 2.13
CA VAL A 109 11.06 -8.27 1.38
C VAL A 109 11.49 -8.75 -0.01
N ILE A 110 10.92 -9.87 -0.43
CA ILE A 110 11.03 -10.38 -1.80
C ILE A 110 9.63 -10.58 -2.35
N GLU A 111 9.31 -9.80 -3.37
CA GLU A 111 8.02 -9.83 -4.06
C GLU A 111 8.21 -10.18 -5.52
N THR A 112 7.38 -11.07 -6.06
CA THR A 112 7.43 -11.46 -7.47
C THR A 112 6.07 -11.21 -8.11
N ILE A 113 6.05 -10.38 -9.17
CA ILE A 113 4.82 -10.11 -9.93
C ILE A 113 4.26 -11.41 -10.50
N THR A 114 2.99 -11.66 -10.25
CA THR A 114 2.19 -12.69 -10.92
C THR A 114 1.23 -12.07 -11.93
N THR A 115 0.77 -10.84 -11.70
CA THR A 115 -0.11 -10.09 -12.60
C THR A 115 0.28 -8.61 -12.61
N TYR A 116 0.34 -8.01 -13.80
CA TYR A 116 0.66 -6.59 -13.96
C TYR A 116 -0.15 -5.96 -15.11
N SER A 117 -0.74 -4.80 -14.85
CA SER A 117 -1.47 -4.00 -15.83
C SER A 117 -1.35 -2.52 -15.47
N LYS A 118 -0.85 -1.70 -16.41
CA LYS A 118 -0.68 -0.25 -16.23
C LYS A 118 -1.22 0.53 -17.44
N PRO A 119 -2.55 0.48 -17.70
CA PRO A 119 -3.18 1.28 -18.74
C PRO A 119 -3.19 2.76 -18.36
N ALA A 120 -3.15 3.65 -19.36
CA ALA A 120 -3.13 5.11 -19.17
C ALA A 120 -4.38 5.67 -18.45
N ASN A 121 -5.51 4.96 -18.52
CA ASN A 121 -6.80 5.36 -17.96
C ASN A 121 -7.29 4.45 -16.82
N GLY A 122 -6.43 3.56 -16.34
CA GLY A 122 -6.74 2.63 -15.27
C GLY A 122 -7.59 1.42 -15.69
N PRO A 123 -7.75 0.44 -14.78
CA PRO A 123 -7.09 0.38 -13.48
C PRO A 123 -5.60 -0.02 -13.58
N TYR A 124 -4.79 0.53 -12.69
CA TYR A 124 -3.48 -0.05 -12.37
C TYR A 124 -3.70 -1.30 -11.54
N VAL A 125 -3.05 -2.41 -11.90
CA VAL A 125 -3.12 -3.67 -11.19
C VAL A 125 -1.71 -4.23 -11.07
N GLU A 126 -1.29 -4.53 -9.85
CA GLU A 126 -0.04 -5.21 -9.56
C GLU A 126 -0.32 -6.24 -8.47
N ILE A 127 -0.05 -7.52 -8.76
CA ILE A 127 -0.24 -8.64 -7.83
C ILE A 127 1.07 -9.39 -7.71
N HIS A 128 1.44 -9.72 -6.48
CA HIS A 128 2.67 -10.46 -6.16
C HIS A 128 2.40 -11.75 -5.42
N THR A 129 3.40 -12.62 -5.44
CA THR A 129 3.71 -13.48 -4.29
C THR A 129 4.72 -12.79 -3.39
N VAL A 130 4.57 -12.94 -2.08
CA VAL A 130 5.52 -12.46 -1.06
C VAL A 130 6.24 -13.67 -0.45
N ALA A 131 7.56 -13.71 -0.55
CA ALA A 131 8.35 -14.78 0.04
C ALA A 131 8.30 -14.73 1.58
N PRO A 132 8.59 -15.84 2.29
CA PRO A 132 8.61 -15.88 3.75
C PRO A 132 9.41 -14.75 4.39
N LEU A 133 8.74 -14.02 5.26
CA LEU A 133 9.33 -12.97 6.08
C LEU A 133 8.87 -13.13 7.52
N SER A 134 9.71 -12.73 8.47
CA SER A 134 9.31 -12.70 9.88
C SER A 134 9.33 -11.28 10.38
N ILE A 135 8.46 -10.96 11.33
CA ILE A 135 8.34 -9.68 12.02
C ILE A 135 8.59 -9.95 13.52
N PRO A 136 9.86 -10.14 13.96
CA PRO A 136 10.18 -10.45 15.35
C PRO A 136 9.59 -9.51 16.40
N SER A 137 9.39 -8.22 16.09
CA SER A 137 8.76 -7.25 16.99
C SER A 137 7.38 -7.68 17.49
N VAL A 138 6.67 -8.50 16.72
CA VAL A 138 5.36 -9.09 17.07
C VAL A 138 5.37 -10.62 17.03
N ASN A 139 6.54 -11.24 16.88
CA ASN A 139 6.74 -12.69 16.78
C ASN A 139 5.81 -13.38 15.77
N VAL A 140 5.72 -12.82 14.56
CA VAL A 140 4.92 -13.37 13.46
C VAL A 140 5.82 -13.67 12.28
N SER A 141 5.60 -14.77 11.58
CA SER A 141 6.13 -14.98 10.23
C SER A 141 4.98 -15.17 9.27
N PHE A 142 5.11 -14.66 8.05
CA PHE A 142 4.12 -14.86 7.01
C PHE A 142 4.75 -14.96 5.63
N TYR A 143 3.96 -15.48 4.68
CA TYR A 143 4.20 -15.42 3.25
C TYR A 143 2.86 -15.31 2.54
N SER A 144 2.87 -14.92 1.26
CA SER A 144 1.64 -14.71 0.50
C SER A 144 1.78 -15.25 -0.92
N ASP A 145 0.74 -15.93 -1.40
CA ASP A 145 0.57 -16.29 -2.81
C ASP A 145 -0.29 -15.26 -3.59
N PHE A 146 -0.87 -14.29 -2.89
CA PHE A 146 -1.64 -13.20 -3.44
C PHE A 146 -1.48 -11.95 -2.57
N ASP A 147 -0.72 -10.98 -3.06
CA ASP A 147 -0.66 -9.64 -2.51
C ASP A 147 -0.90 -8.63 -3.64
N GLY A 148 -2.11 -8.08 -3.67
CA GLY A 148 -2.62 -7.30 -4.79
C GLY A 148 -2.87 -5.84 -4.41
N GLN A 149 -2.41 -4.94 -5.26
CA GLN A 149 -2.82 -3.55 -5.28
C GLN A 149 -3.55 -3.20 -6.58
N VAL A 150 -4.69 -2.52 -6.43
CA VAL A 150 -5.50 -2.02 -7.54
C VAL A 150 -5.77 -0.55 -7.32
N TRP A 151 -5.53 0.28 -8.34
CA TRP A 151 -5.82 1.70 -8.32
C TRP A 151 -6.64 2.10 -9.53
N LYS A 152 -7.79 2.74 -9.33
CA LYS A 152 -8.70 3.09 -10.41
C LYS A 152 -9.24 4.52 -10.27
N PRO A 153 -9.43 5.25 -11.39
CA PRO A 153 -10.09 6.55 -11.33
C PRO A 153 -11.54 6.39 -10.87
N ILE A 154 -11.99 7.32 -10.04
CA ILE A 154 -13.39 7.49 -9.62
C ILE A 154 -13.76 8.98 -9.69
N CYS A 155 -15.01 9.33 -9.37
CA CYS A 155 -15.48 10.72 -9.38
C CYS A 155 -15.19 11.42 -10.72
N ASN A 156 -15.47 10.75 -11.85
CA ASN A 156 -15.16 11.23 -13.20
C ASN A 156 -13.67 11.59 -13.40
N GLY A 157 -12.77 10.87 -12.72
CA GLY A 157 -11.32 11.05 -12.79
C GLY A 157 -10.74 12.05 -11.78
N ALA A 158 -11.56 12.70 -10.97
CA ALA A 158 -11.10 13.68 -9.97
C ALA A 158 -10.50 13.04 -8.70
N ALA A 159 -10.72 11.74 -8.49
CA ALA A 159 -10.15 10.99 -7.38
C ALA A 159 -9.70 9.59 -7.84
N THR A 160 -8.89 8.94 -7.00
CA THR A 160 -8.42 7.58 -7.24
C THR A 160 -8.77 6.73 -6.04
N TRP A 161 -9.46 5.64 -6.32
CA TRP A 161 -9.76 4.60 -5.36
C TRP A 161 -8.65 3.56 -5.41
N SER A 162 -8.21 3.10 -4.23
CA SER A 162 -7.28 2.00 -4.06
C SER A 162 -7.91 0.84 -3.34
N ASN A 163 -7.42 -0.36 -3.65
CA ASN A 163 -7.67 -1.57 -2.89
C ASN A 163 -6.37 -2.35 -2.81
N PHE A 164 -5.94 -2.57 -1.58
CA PHE A 164 -4.89 -3.50 -1.22
C PHE A 164 -5.57 -4.74 -0.63
N THR A 165 -5.37 -5.89 -1.23
CA THR A 165 -5.89 -7.17 -0.73
C THR A 165 -4.76 -8.17 -0.70
N ILE A 166 -4.59 -8.83 0.45
CA ILE A 166 -3.61 -9.88 0.63
C ILE A 166 -4.27 -11.13 1.17
N ASN A 167 -3.93 -12.29 0.59
CA ASN A 167 -4.20 -13.61 1.15
C ASN A 167 -2.86 -14.20 1.56
N PHE A 168 -2.72 -14.57 2.82
CA PHE A 168 -1.43 -14.95 3.36
C PHE A 168 -1.55 -16.18 4.26
N CYS A 169 -0.42 -16.79 4.50
CA CYS A 169 -0.23 -17.81 5.51
C CYS A 169 0.68 -17.23 6.59
N ALA A 170 0.27 -17.29 7.85
CA ALA A 170 1.05 -16.75 8.97
C ALA A 170 1.09 -17.67 10.19
N THR A 171 2.14 -17.58 11.00
CA THR A 171 2.23 -18.28 12.30
C THR A 171 1.17 -17.79 13.30
N ASN A 172 0.72 -16.54 13.14
CA ASN A 172 -0.43 -15.97 13.81
C ASN A 172 -1.19 -15.07 12.82
N ALA A 173 -2.29 -15.59 12.27
CA ALA A 173 -3.04 -14.93 11.20
C ALA A 173 -3.66 -13.59 11.63
N THR A 174 -4.17 -13.49 12.86
CA THR A 174 -4.79 -12.27 13.38
C THR A 174 -3.77 -11.15 13.55
N THR A 175 -2.60 -11.45 14.14
CA THR A 175 -1.54 -10.45 14.31
C THR A 175 -0.95 -10.04 12.96
N ALA A 176 -0.75 -10.99 12.04
CA ALA A 176 -0.31 -10.67 10.67
C ALA A 176 -1.30 -9.74 9.96
N ALA A 177 -2.61 -10.03 10.01
CA ALA A 177 -3.64 -9.19 9.42
C ALA A 177 -3.57 -7.76 9.96
N SER A 178 -3.43 -7.58 11.28
CA SER A 178 -3.34 -6.25 11.88
C SER A 178 -2.11 -5.47 11.41
N VAL A 179 -0.96 -6.13 11.24
CA VAL A 179 0.26 -5.46 10.75
C VAL A 179 0.12 -5.10 9.28
N LEU A 180 -0.37 -6.02 8.45
CA LEU A 180 -0.62 -5.80 7.02
C LEU A 180 -1.65 -4.69 6.79
N HIS A 181 -2.72 -4.66 7.58
CA HIS A 181 -3.72 -3.61 7.53
C HIS A 181 -3.11 -2.23 7.79
N GLN A 182 -2.25 -2.15 8.81
CA GLN A 182 -1.56 -0.90 9.14
C GLN A 182 -0.59 -0.48 8.04
N LEU A 183 0.17 -1.42 7.46
CA LEU A 183 1.10 -1.18 6.37
C LEU A 183 0.36 -0.67 5.13
N HIS A 184 -0.62 -1.42 4.62
CA HIS A 184 -1.39 -1.03 3.44
C HIS A 184 -2.15 0.29 3.61
N THR A 185 -2.68 0.56 4.81
CA THR A 185 -3.31 1.85 5.13
C THR A 185 -2.28 2.98 5.08
N THR A 186 -1.10 2.76 5.67
CA THR A 186 -0.01 3.74 5.69
C THR A 186 0.48 4.05 4.27
N ASP A 187 0.61 3.03 3.43
CA ASP A 187 1.04 3.16 2.04
C ASP A 187 0.04 4.04 1.24
N ALA A 188 -1.25 3.72 1.34
CA ALA A 188 -2.31 4.49 0.67
C ALA A 188 -2.32 5.96 1.13
N MET A 189 -2.16 6.20 2.44
CA MET A 189 -2.09 7.54 3.01
C MET A 189 -0.82 8.30 2.60
N THR A 190 0.31 7.61 2.48
CA THR A 190 1.59 8.18 2.09
C THR A 190 1.55 8.68 0.65
N VAL A 191 0.93 7.92 -0.26
CA VAL A 191 0.64 8.37 -1.63
C VAL A 191 -0.17 9.67 -1.62
N GLY A 192 -1.24 9.74 -0.82
CA GLY A 192 -2.03 10.97 -0.66
C GLY A 192 -1.20 12.14 -0.11
N THR A 193 -0.31 11.86 0.84
CA THR A 193 0.59 12.86 1.45
C THR A 193 1.58 13.41 0.44
N PHE A 194 2.20 12.57 -0.39
CA PHE A 194 3.11 12.98 -1.46
C PHE A 194 2.44 13.90 -2.49
N LEU A 195 1.11 13.78 -2.66
CA LEU A 195 0.31 14.62 -3.55
C LEU A 195 -0.26 15.87 -2.87
N GLY A 196 0.06 16.11 -1.59
CA GLY A 196 -0.33 17.30 -0.84
C GLY A 196 -1.31 17.07 0.32
N GLY A 197 -1.61 15.81 0.67
CA GLY A 197 -2.28 15.45 1.92
C GLY A 197 -3.75 15.86 2.05
N LYS A 198 -4.46 16.07 0.94
CA LYS A 198 -5.90 16.36 0.98
C LYS A 198 -6.69 15.11 1.40
N ASN A 199 -7.69 15.31 2.24
CA ASN A 199 -8.64 14.27 2.60
C ASN A 199 -9.75 14.15 1.56
N PHE A 200 -10.06 12.92 1.15
CA PHE A 200 -11.26 12.64 0.38
C PHE A 200 -12.50 12.71 1.29
N THR A 201 -13.55 13.41 0.85
CA THR A 201 -14.84 13.47 1.57
C THR A 201 -15.97 12.90 0.72
N SER A 202 -16.13 13.41 -0.49
CA SER A 202 -17.07 12.88 -1.48
C SER A 202 -16.72 13.38 -2.88
N CYS A 203 -17.25 12.70 -3.91
CA CYS A 203 -17.12 13.17 -5.29
C CYS A 203 -17.75 14.54 -5.54
N GLY A 204 -18.81 14.90 -4.81
CA GLY A 204 -19.52 16.16 -5.00
C GLY A 204 -18.68 17.39 -4.63
N VAL A 205 -17.82 17.27 -3.62
CA VAL A 205 -16.93 18.36 -3.18
C VAL A 205 -15.80 18.61 -4.19
N LEU A 206 -15.34 17.55 -4.87
CA LEU A 206 -14.23 17.65 -5.84
C LEU A 206 -14.64 18.31 -7.16
N ALA A 207 -15.92 18.25 -7.53
CA ALA A 207 -16.44 18.92 -8.72
C ALA A 207 -16.31 20.46 -8.67
N GLY A 208 -16.06 21.04 -7.49
CA GLY A 208 -15.98 22.49 -7.28
C GLY A 208 -14.57 23.11 -7.27
N GLY A 209 -13.48 22.35 -7.43
CA GLY A 209 -12.14 22.91 -7.22
C GLY A 209 -10.97 22.08 -7.74
N ASN A 210 -10.73 22.13 -9.05
CA ASN A 210 -9.52 21.56 -9.65
C ASN A 210 -8.40 22.62 -9.72
N GLY A 211 -7.75 22.86 -8.58
CA GLY A 211 -6.42 23.48 -8.58
C GLY A 211 -5.38 22.42 -8.94
N THR A 212 -4.71 22.58 -10.07
CA THR A 212 -3.56 21.75 -10.48
C THR A 212 -2.50 21.79 -9.38
N VAL A 213 -2.31 20.67 -8.67
CA VAL A 213 -1.21 20.50 -7.72
C VAL A 213 -0.04 19.87 -8.47
N THR A 214 1.03 20.63 -8.64
CA THR A 214 2.33 20.14 -9.10
C THR A 214 2.92 19.28 -7.98
N PRO A 215 3.43 18.06 -8.25
CA PRO A 215 4.14 17.29 -7.23
C PRO A 215 5.29 18.13 -6.66
N SER A 216 5.34 18.31 -5.35
CA SER A 216 6.44 19.01 -4.71
C SER A 216 7.70 18.15 -4.85
N ALA A 217 8.63 18.60 -5.69
CA ALA A 217 10.00 18.12 -5.66
C ALA A 217 10.57 18.41 -4.27
N PHE A 218 11.16 17.40 -3.62
CA PHE A 218 11.97 17.60 -2.42
C PHE A 218 13.08 18.63 -2.75
N GLY A 219 12.97 19.83 -2.19
CA GLY A 219 13.99 20.87 -2.35
C GLY A 219 13.51 22.29 -2.04
N GLY A 220 13.63 22.71 -0.78
CA GLY A 220 13.87 24.12 -0.42
C GLY A 220 12.66 25.04 -0.14
N ALA A 221 12.61 25.48 1.12
CA ALA A 221 12.14 26.78 1.61
C ALA A 221 10.63 27.16 1.53
N ASN A 222 10.06 27.23 2.74
CA ASN A 222 9.26 28.32 3.31
C ASN A 222 8.15 28.96 2.45
N GLY A 223 6.90 28.59 2.73
CA GLY A 223 5.72 29.25 2.19
C GLY A 223 4.51 29.09 3.11
N THR A 224 4.28 30.11 3.93
CA THR A 224 3.09 30.33 4.76
C THR A 224 1.80 30.41 3.92
N ALA A 225 0.78 29.61 4.22
CA ALA A 225 -0.60 29.92 3.84
C ALA A 225 -1.67 29.27 4.75
N ALA A 226 -2.36 30.16 5.47
CA ALA A 226 -3.76 30.20 5.89
C ALA A 226 -4.47 28.92 6.43
N SER A 227 -4.69 28.96 7.74
CA SER A 227 -5.69 28.21 8.51
C SER A 227 -7.14 28.57 8.13
N GLY A 228 -7.96 27.56 7.84
CA GLY A 228 -9.44 27.63 7.69
C GLY A 228 -10.10 26.35 8.24
N PRO A 229 -11.39 26.36 8.62
CA PRO A 229 -11.85 25.82 9.90
C PRO A 229 -11.99 24.30 9.96
N SER A 230 -11.73 23.80 11.17
CA SER A 230 -11.97 22.45 11.66
C SER A 230 -13.44 22.03 11.50
N ALA A 231 -13.68 20.98 10.72
CA ALA A 231 -14.93 20.21 10.77
C ALA A 231 -14.63 18.87 11.45
N THR A 232 -14.96 18.79 12.72
CA THR A 232 -15.16 17.54 13.45
C THR A 232 -16.26 16.73 12.77
N ALA A 233 -15.91 15.62 12.13
CA ALA A 233 -16.85 14.57 11.76
C ALA A 233 -16.33 13.24 12.31
N SER A 234 -17.05 12.71 13.30
CA SER A 234 -16.88 11.37 13.84
C SER A 234 -16.99 10.31 12.73
N PRO A 235 -16.35 9.15 12.87
CA PRO A 235 -16.33 8.12 11.84
C PRO A 235 -17.74 7.56 11.61
N ILE A 236 -18.21 7.65 10.37
CA ILE A 236 -19.38 6.91 9.90
C ILE A 236 -18.90 5.47 9.64
N ALA A 237 -19.50 4.49 10.32
CA ALA A 237 -19.29 3.08 10.03
C ALA A 237 -19.79 2.78 8.61
N TYR A 238 -18.89 2.42 7.70
CA TYR A 238 -19.26 1.99 6.36
C TYR A 238 -19.62 0.50 6.38
N THR A 239 -20.90 0.21 6.21
CA THR A 239 -21.43 -1.12 5.94
C THR A 239 -21.08 -1.50 4.52
N GLY A 240 -20.26 -2.54 4.36
CA GLY A 240 -19.86 -3.04 3.05
C GLY A 240 -21.07 -3.50 2.24
N ASP A 241 -21.26 -2.90 1.07
CA ASP A 241 -22.12 -3.46 0.05
C ASP A 241 -21.31 -4.36 -0.88
N ALA A 242 -21.76 -5.60 -0.92
CA ALA A 242 -21.26 -6.69 -1.70
C ALA A 242 -21.34 -6.40 -3.20
N VAL A 243 -20.24 -6.63 -3.91
CA VAL A 243 -20.27 -6.80 -5.36
C VAL A 243 -20.12 -8.29 -5.68
N GLY A 244 -21.27 -8.93 -5.84
CA GLY A 244 -21.54 -9.88 -6.92
C GLY A 244 -20.81 -11.23 -6.95
N ARG A 245 -21.38 -12.24 -6.29
CA ARG A 245 -21.43 -13.62 -6.81
C ARG A 245 -22.88 -14.04 -7.04
N HIS A 246 -23.40 -13.72 -8.22
CA HIS A 246 -24.36 -14.57 -8.95
C HIS A 246 -23.51 -15.13 -10.10
N GLY A 247 -23.27 -16.41 -10.32
CA GLY A 247 -24.12 -17.59 -10.17
C GLY A 247 -24.18 -18.23 -11.56
N LEU A 248 -23.60 -19.42 -11.74
CA LEU A 248 -24.01 -20.30 -12.82
C LEU A 248 -23.83 -21.75 -12.41
N ILE A 249 -24.97 -22.41 -12.30
CA ILE A 249 -25.16 -23.85 -12.23
C ILE A 249 -25.10 -24.37 -13.66
N ALA A 250 -24.26 -25.38 -13.89
CA ALA A 250 -24.49 -26.50 -14.79
C ALA A 250 -23.68 -27.69 -14.27
#